data_AF-A0A955CJL0-F1
#
_entry.id   AF-A0A955CJL0-F1
#
_cell.length_a   1.000
_cell.length_b   1.000
_cell.length_c   1.000
_cell.angle_alpha   90.00
_cell.angle_beta   90.00
_cell.angle_gamma   90.00
#
_symmetry.space_group_name_H-M   'P 1'
#
loop_
_entity.id
_entity.type
_entity.pdbx_description
1 polymer ?
#
loop_
_entity_poly.entity_id
_entity_poly.type
_entity_poly.pdbx_seq_one_letter_code
_entity_poly.pdbx_strand_id
1 'polypeptide(L)'
;MSRAHVVVVWIVLVALNHQCLADVEVVSNVPAQPFKAQVKRVVAALDFLGEALTPDEQTAMDVAMNEEDELLAVQKLQELLDRRVLISVNINPESRVKVARGEAPALLNQQGWSVFLIKVHNEGGVTARLSASSPNSAPVYKPSTGNPAPRTTVRPLDVPDRWLDLEMFDKQPLVQQLSGLLV
;
A
#
# COMPACT_ATOMS: atom_id res chain seq x y z
N MET A 1 -57.41 -20.75 -19.25
CA MET A 1 -56.62 -19.53 -19.52
C MET A 1 -55.17 -19.84 -19.17
N SER A 2 -54.34 -20.06 -20.19
CA SER A 2 -52.95 -20.46 -20.06
C SER A 2 -52.09 -19.26 -19.64
N ARG A 3 -51.33 -19.40 -18.55
CA ARG A 3 -50.34 -18.40 -18.12
C ARG A 3 -48.96 -18.92 -18.52
N ALA A 4 -48.32 -18.22 -19.45
CA ALA A 4 -46.93 -18.47 -19.81
C ALA A 4 -46.03 -18.04 -18.64
N HIS A 5 -45.19 -18.95 -18.15
CA HIS A 5 -44.14 -18.65 -17.19
C HIS A 5 -42.83 -18.43 -17.95
N VAL A 6 -42.32 -17.20 -17.91
CA VAL A 6 -40.97 -16.88 -18.39
C VAL A 6 -40.03 -17.09 -17.21
N VAL A 7 -39.13 -18.06 -17.32
CA VAL A 7 -38.02 -18.26 -16.39
C VAL A 7 -36.82 -17.49 -16.95
N VAL A 8 -36.51 -16.35 -16.36
CA VAL A 8 -35.26 -15.62 -16.63
C VAL A 8 -34.21 -16.15 -15.66
N VAL A 9 -33.35 -17.06 -16.13
CA VAL A 9 -32.18 -17.51 -15.37
C VAL A 9 -31.12 -16.41 -15.47
N TRP A 10 -30.98 -15.61 -14.42
CA TRP A 10 -29.80 -14.75 -14.26
C TRP A 10 -28.62 -15.63 -13.85
N ILE A 11 -27.85 -16.10 -14.84
CA ILE A 11 -26.50 -16.59 -14.59
C ILE A 11 -25.68 -15.35 -14.25
N VAL A 12 -25.58 -15.05 -12.96
CA VAL A 12 -24.50 -14.21 -12.44
C VAL A 12 -23.24 -15.02 -12.61
N LEU A 13 -22.59 -14.84 -13.77
CA LEU A 13 -21.20 -15.19 -13.95
C LEU A 13 -20.45 -14.29 -12.96
N VAL A 14 -20.18 -14.82 -11.77
CA VAL A 14 -19.15 -14.27 -10.88
C VAL A 14 -17.87 -14.40 -11.68
N ALA A 15 -17.54 -13.35 -12.43
CA ALA A 15 -16.18 -13.12 -12.85
C ALA A 15 -15.40 -13.07 -11.54
N LEU A 16 -14.67 -14.16 -11.27
CA LEU A 16 -13.53 -14.16 -10.39
C LEU A 16 -12.73 -12.92 -10.79
N ASN A 17 -12.85 -11.83 -10.03
CA ASN A 17 -11.85 -10.77 -10.03
C ASN A 17 -10.58 -11.44 -9.50
N HIS A 18 -9.88 -12.19 -10.35
CA HIS A 18 -8.43 -12.13 -10.34
C HIS A 18 -8.14 -10.66 -10.56
N GLN A 19 -8.01 -9.90 -9.46
CA GLN A 19 -7.15 -8.74 -9.49
C GLN A 19 -5.80 -9.32 -9.92
N CYS A 20 -5.54 -9.20 -11.22
CA CYS A 20 -4.27 -9.55 -11.81
C CYS A 20 -3.22 -8.95 -10.89
N LEU A 21 -2.33 -9.78 -10.36
CA LEU A 21 -1.04 -9.29 -9.87
C LEU A 21 -0.51 -8.45 -11.02
N ALA A 22 -0.56 -7.13 -10.87
CA ALA A 22 0.11 -6.27 -11.81
C ALA A 22 1.58 -6.47 -11.46
N ASP A 23 2.34 -6.98 -12.42
CA ASP A 23 3.79 -7.05 -12.31
C ASP A 23 4.26 -5.67 -11.85
N VAL A 24 4.84 -5.60 -10.65
CA VAL A 24 5.27 -4.32 -10.08
C VAL A 24 6.48 -3.92 -10.89
N GLU A 25 6.26 -3.07 -11.89
CA GLU A 25 7.31 -2.73 -12.86
C GLU A 25 8.55 -2.21 -12.12
N VAL A 26 9.70 -2.77 -12.47
CA VAL A 26 11.00 -2.29 -11.98
C VAL A 26 11.26 -0.96 -12.65
N VAL A 27 11.30 0.10 -11.86
CA VAL A 27 11.51 1.45 -12.37
C VAL A 27 12.98 1.62 -12.73
N SER A 28 13.24 1.99 -13.98
CA SER A 28 14.58 2.22 -14.51
C SER A 28 15.00 3.70 -14.36
N ASN A 29 16.29 3.99 -14.54
CA ASN A 29 16.85 5.35 -14.51
C ASN A 29 16.76 6.07 -13.15
N VAL A 30 16.82 5.29 -12.07
CA VAL A 30 16.88 5.80 -10.69
C VAL A 30 18.33 6.00 -10.28
N PRO A 31 18.73 7.16 -9.73
CA PRO A 31 20.08 7.32 -9.19
C PRO A 31 20.30 6.39 -7.99
N ALA A 32 21.29 5.49 -8.08
CA ALA A 32 21.46 4.41 -7.11
C ALA A 32 21.76 4.90 -5.69
N GLN A 33 22.60 5.91 -5.53
CA GLN A 33 22.98 6.45 -4.22
C GLN A 33 21.78 6.96 -3.39
N PRO A 34 20.95 7.91 -3.88
CA PRO A 34 19.79 8.36 -3.12
C PRO A 34 18.73 7.27 -2.94
N PHE A 35 18.61 6.33 -3.87
CA PHE A 35 17.72 5.18 -3.71
C PHE A 35 18.18 4.23 -2.60
N LYS A 36 19.46 3.82 -2.60
CA LYS A 36 20.07 3.02 -1.50
C LYS A 36 19.87 3.70 -0.14
N ALA A 37 20.03 5.02 -0.07
CA ALA A 37 19.77 5.78 1.16
C ALA A 37 18.30 5.74 1.60
N GLN A 38 17.34 5.71 0.67
CA GLN A 38 15.92 5.54 1.01
C GLN A 38 15.61 4.12 1.45
N VAL A 39 16.12 3.12 0.75
CA VAL A 39 15.94 1.71 1.14
C VAL A 39 16.45 1.49 2.57
N LYS A 40 17.59 2.06 2.96
CA LYS A 40 18.07 2.01 4.35
C LYS A 40 17.07 2.58 5.36
N ARG A 41 16.38 3.68 5.04
CA ARG A 41 15.34 4.25 5.91
C ARG A 41 14.11 3.36 5.98
N VAL A 42 13.71 2.76 4.87
CA VAL A 42 12.59 1.79 4.82
C VAL A 42 12.90 0.57 5.68
N VAL A 43 14.08 -0.03 5.53
CA VAL A 43 14.51 -1.18 6.34
C VAL A 43 14.54 -0.83 7.83
N ALA A 44 15.08 0.34 8.20
CA ALA A 44 15.05 0.79 9.59
C ALA A 44 13.62 1.05 10.11
N ALA A 45 12.69 1.50 9.27
CA ALA A 45 11.29 1.68 9.65
C ALA A 45 10.59 0.34 9.86
N LEU A 46 10.86 -0.65 9.00
CA LEU A 46 10.34 -2.01 9.13
C LEU A 46 10.80 -2.64 10.45
N ASP A 47 12.08 -2.52 10.79
CA ASP A 47 12.63 -2.99 12.08
C ASP A 47 11.95 -2.28 13.27
N PHE A 48 11.81 -0.96 13.22
CA PHE A 48 11.14 -0.18 14.25
C PHE A 48 9.66 -0.60 14.46
N LEU A 49 8.96 -0.97 13.39
CA LEU A 49 7.57 -1.41 13.42
C LEU A 49 7.40 -2.88 13.82
N GLY A 50 8.50 -3.60 14.07
CA GLY A 50 8.50 -5.02 14.44
C GLY A 50 8.35 -5.97 13.25
N GLU A 51 8.51 -5.48 12.02
CA GLU A 51 8.43 -6.25 10.77
C GLU A 51 9.80 -6.33 10.09
N ALA A 52 10.85 -6.60 10.88
CA ALA A 52 12.22 -6.67 10.41
C ALA A 52 12.38 -7.68 9.25
N LEU A 53 13.37 -7.43 8.39
CA LEU A 53 13.75 -8.39 7.36
C LEU A 53 14.19 -9.71 7.99
N THR A 54 13.82 -10.83 7.38
CA THR A 54 14.36 -12.14 7.74
C THR A 54 15.89 -12.18 7.50
N PRO A 55 16.64 -13.08 8.14
CA PRO A 55 18.09 -13.18 7.95
C PRO A 55 18.52 -13.35 6.47
N ASP A 56 17.73 -14.10 5.70
CA ASP A 56 17.98 -14.33 4.28
C ASP A 56 17.73 -13.06 3.45
N GLU A 57 16.62 -12.36 3.72
CA GLU A 57 16.33 -11.07 3.08
C GLU A 57 17.37 -10.01 3.45
N GLN A 58 17.81 -9.96 4.72
CA GLN A 58 18.84 -9.03 5.17
C GLN A 58 20.17 -9.30 4.45
N THR A 59 20.54 -10.57 4.29
CA THR A 59 21.74 -10.96 3.53
C THR A 59 21.63 -10.54 2.06
N ALA A 60 20.49 -10.79 1.43
CA ALA A 60 20.24 -10.37 0.04
C ALA A 60 20.25 -8.84 -0.11
N MET A 61 19.68 -8.13 0.87
CA MET A 61 19.67 -6.67 0.95
C MET A 61 21.10 -6.12 1.05
N ASP A 62 21.94 -6.70 1.90
CA ASP A 62 23.34 -6.28 2.07
C ASP A 62 24.16 -6.53 0.81
N VAL A 63 23.96 -7.66 0.12
CA VAL A 63 24.59 -7.94 -1.18
C VAL A 63 24.16 -6.89 -2.21
N ALA A 64 22.86 -6.61 -2.34
CA ALA A 64 22.35 -5.62 -3.29
C ALA A 64 22.80 -4.19 -2.97
N MET A 65 22.97 -3.85 -1.69
CA MET A 65 23.51 -2.56 -1.24
C MET A 65 24.97 -2.35 -1.64
N ASN A 66 25.78 -3.42 -1.63
CA ASN A 66 27.20 -3.39 -1.98
C ASN A 66 27.49 -3.66 -3.46
N GLU A 67 26.46 -3.91 -4.26
CA GLU A 67 26.59 -4.10 -5.72
C GLU A 67 27.19 -2.84 -6.38
N GLU A 68 28.21 -3.07 -7.22
CA GLU A 68 28.96 -2.03 -7.93
C GLU A 68 28.23 -1.56 -9.19
N ASP A 69 27.53 -2.48 -9.87
CA ASP A 69 26.64 -2.12 -10.98
C ASP A 69 25.39 -1.42 -10.42
N GLU A 70 25.32 -0.10 -10.65
CA GLU A 70 24.24 0.74 -10.15
C GLU A 70 22.85 0.31 -10.63
N LEU A 71 22.72 -0.13 -11.88
CA LEU A 71 21.44 -0.57 -12.45
C LEU A 71 21.02 -1.89 -11.83
N LEU A 72 21.96 -2.83 -11.70
CA LEU A 72 21.71 -4.12 -11.07
C LEU A 72 21.39 -3.97 -9.58
N ALA A 73 22.05 -3.04 -8.90
CA ALA A 73 21.77 -2.72 -7.50
C ALA A 73 20.33 -2.21 -7.33
N VAL A 74 19.92 -1.23 -8.14
CA VAL A 74 18.57 -0.66 -8.12
C VAL A 74 17.52 -1.75 -8.38
N GLN A 75 17.74 -2.58 -9.40
CA GLN A 75 16.84 -3.69 -9.74
C GLN A 75 16.68 -4.67 -8.58
N LYS A 76 17.79 -5.22 -8.06
CA LYS A 76 17.77 -6.21 -6.96
C LYS A 76 17.08 -5.66 -5.72
N LEU A 77 17.32 -4.39 -5.38
CA LEU A 77 16.70 -3.75 -4.22
C LEU A 77 15.19 -3.56 -4.40
N GLN A 78 14.73 -3.20 -5.61
CA GLN A 78 13.31 -3.14 -5.92
C GLN A 78 12.67 -4.52 -5.82
N GLU A 79 13.22 -5.53 -6.47
CA GLU A 79 12.70 -6.91 -6.44
C GLU A 79 12.58 -7.47 -5.01
N LEU A 80 13.53 -7.13 -4.11
CA LEU A 80 13.46 -7.54 -2.71
C LEU A 80 12.31 -6.86 -1.95
N LEU A 81 12.12 -5.56 -2.16
CA LEU A 81 11.07 -4.79 -1.49
C LEU A 81 9.68 -5.01 -2.09
N ASP A 82 9.59 -5.27 -3.39
CA ASP A 82 8.34 -5.41 -4.13
C ASP A 82 7.50 -6.60 -3.62
N ARG A 83 8.15 -7.64 -3.08
CA ARG A 83 7.52 -8.75 -2.35
C ARG A 83 6.70 -8.32 -1.13
N ARG A 84 7.04 -7.16 -0.55
CA ARG A 84 6.38 -6.55 0.62
C ARG A 84 5.46 -5.40 0.23
N VAL A 85 5.35 -5.08 -1.05
CA VAL A 85 4.47 -4.03 -1.58
C VAL A 85 3.05 -4.55 -1.75
N LEU A 86 2.11 -3.96 -1.02
CA LEU A 86 0.67 -4.26 -1.14
C LEU A 86 0.02 -3.49 -2.29
N ILE A 87 0.51 -2.27 -2.52
CA ILE A 87 -0.05 -1.31 -3.46
C ILE A 87 1.10 -0.64 -4.22
N SER A 88 1.02 -0.64 -5.54
CA SER A 88 1.88 0.17 -6.39
C SER A 88 1.11 1.41 -6.86
N VAL A 89 1.73 2.57 -6.77
CA VAL A 89 1.18 3.87 -7.15
C VAL A 89 2.06 4.44 -8.25
N ASN A 90 1.46 4.83 -9.37
CA ASN A 90 2.13 5.55 -10.44
C ASN A 90 1.59 6.97 -10.52
N ILE A 91 2.46 7.95 -10.32
CA ILE A 91 2.17 9.38 -10.47
C ILE A 91 2.83 9.85 -11.75
N ASN A 92 2.02 10.15 -12.76
CA ASN A 92 2.54 10.58 -14.05
C ASN A 92 3.03 12.05 -14.02
N PRO A 93 3.66 12.55 -15.10
CA PRO A 93 4.13 13.94 -15.18
C PRO A 93 3.04 15.00 -14.96
N GLU A 94 1.78 14.72 -15.33
CA GLU A 94 0.63 15.60 -15.06
C GLU A 94 0.03 15.43 -13.65
N SER A 95 0.73 14.73 -12.74
CA SER A 95 0.28 14.43 -11.37
C SER A 95 -1.02 13.61 -11.29
N ARG A 96 -1.34 12.83 -12.32
CA ARG A 96 -2.42 11.84 -12.29
C ARG A 96 -1.95 10.55 -11.62
N VAL A 97 -2.77 10.08 -10.69
CA VAL A 97 -2.48 8.89 -9.89
C VAL A 97 -3.16 7.67 -10.50
N LYS A 98 -2.38 6.61 -10.74
CA LYS A 98 -2.87 5.25 -11.01
C LYS A 98 -2.45 4.35 -9.86
N VAL A 99 -3.31 3.41 -9.50
CA VAL A 99 -3.07 2.48 -8.39
C VAL A 99 -3.23 1.06 -8.91
N ALA A 100 -2.31 0.19 -8.54
CA ALA A 100 -2.29 -1.22 -8.90
C ALA A 100 -2.03 -2.09 -7.66
N ARG A 101 -2.43 -3.37 -7.76
CA ARG A 101 -2.18 -4.37 -6.74
C ARG A 101 -0.70 -4.77 -6.76
N GLY A 102 -0.03 -4.73 -5.60
CA GLY A 102 1.34 -5.23 -5.46
C GLY A 102 1.41 -6.73 -5.13
N GLU A 103 2.63 -7.24 -5.01
CA GLU A 103 2.90 -8.68 -4.82
C GLU A 103 2.56 -9.19 -3.42
N ALA A 104 2.62 -8.32 -2.40
CA ALA A 104 2.41 -8.73 -1.02
C ALA A 104 0.99 -9.29 -0.84
N PRO A 105 0.83 -10.43 -0.14
CA PRO A 105 -0.49 -10.97 0.14
C PRO A 105 -1.25 -10.06 1.13
N ALA A 106 -2.53 -9.80 0.90
CA ALA A 106 -3.37 -8.97 1.78
C ALA A 106 -3.83 -9.76 3.03
N LEU A 107 -2.87 -10.20 3.85
CA LEU A 107 -3.14 -10.96 5.07
C LEU A 107 -3.12 -10.01 6.28
N LEU A 108 -4.24 -9.97 7.00
CA LEU A 108 -4.39 -9.15 8.20
C LEU A 108 -4.48 -10.05 9.42
N ASN A 109 -3.79 -9.64 10.48
CA ASN A 109 -3.86 -10.30 11.77
C ASN A 109 -5.04 -9.75 12.58
N GLN A 110 -5.97 -10.62 12.98
CA GLN A 110 -7.06 -10.25 13.88
C GLN A 110 -6.47 -9.84 15.24
N GLN A 111 -6.92 -8.70 15.80
CA GLN A 111 -6.39 -8.14 17.06
C GLN A 111 -4.88 -7.84 17.03
N GLY A 112 -4.28 -7.74 15.84
CA GLY A 112 -2.89 -7.33 15.66
C GLY A 112 -2.79 -6.25 14.58
N TRP A 113 -1.55 -5.94 14.21
CA TRP A 113 -1.25 -5.12 13.05
C TRP A 113 -0.46 -5.93 12.03
N SER A 114 -0.50 -5.47 10.79
CA SER A 114 0.28 -5.98 9.68
C SER A 114 0.87 -4.78 8.95
N VAL A 115 2.15 -4.87 8.58
CA VAL A 115 2.87 -3.78 7.90
C VAL A 115 3.04 -4.13 6.44
N PHE A 116 2.77 -3.17 5.57
CA PHE A 116 2.92 -3.30 4.13
C PHE A 116 3.64 -2.10 3.56
N LEU A 117 4.32 -2.30 2.43
CA LEU A 117 4.91 -1.22 1.66
C LEU A 117 3.95 -0.70 0.59
N ILE A 118 4.10 0.58 0.26
CA ILE A 118 3.50 1.21 -0.92
C ILE A 118 4.66 1.69 -1.79
N LYS A 119 4.76 1.20 -3.03
CA LYS A 119 5.73 1.68 -4.02
C LYS A 119 5.13 2.87 -4.77
N VAL A 120 5.89 3.94 -5.00
CA VAL A 120 5.36 5.19 -5.56
C VAL A 120 6.21 5.69 -6.73
N HIS A 121 6.03 5.09 -7.90
CA HIS A 121 6.68 5.55 -9.12
C HIS A 121 6.24 6.99 -9.44
N ASN A 122 7.14 7.94 -9.21
CA ASN A 122 6.83 9.37 -9.18
C ASN A 122 7.52 10.12 -10.32
N GLU A 123 6.93 10.05 -11.51
CA GLU A 123 7.38 10.77 -12.70
C GLU A 123 7.10 12.29 -12.59
N GLY A 124 6.07 12.66 -11.82
CA GLY A 124 5.67 14.05 -11.60
C GLY A 124 6.51 14.82 -10.56
N GLY A 125 7.47 14.19 -9.89
CA GLY A 125 8.29 14.83 -8.85
C GLY A 125 7.48 15.35 -7.67
N VAL A 126 6.34 14.73 -7.37
CA VAL A 126 5.43 15.15 -6.30
C VAL A 126 6.09 14.95 -4.93
N THR A 127 6.03 15.96 -4.07
CA THR A 127 6.55 15.93 -2.69
C THR A 127 5.45 16.03 -1.63
N ALA A 128 4.19 15.94 -2.03
CA ALA A 128 3.07 15.94 -1.10
C ALA A 128 3.14 14.72 -0.14
N ARG A 129 2.51 14.85 1.02
CA ARG A 129 2.34 13.73 1.96
C ARG A 129 1.44 12.68 1.33
N LEU A 130 1.89 11.42 1.35
CA LEU A 130 1.05 10.29 0.98
C LEU A 130 0.06 10.01 2.11
N SER A 131 -1.23 9.90 1.77
CA SER A 131 -2.27 9.51 2.72
C SER A 131 -3.15 8.43 2.11
N ALA A 132 -3.55 7.48 2.94
CA ALA A 132 -4.47 6.42 2.58
C ALA A 132 -5.72 6.50 3.46
N SER A 133 -6.85 6.09 2.92
CA SER A 133 -8.11 6.00 3.65
C SER A 133 -8.89 4.79 3.15
N SER A 134 -9.70 4.21 4.05
CA SER A 134 -10.57 3.09 3.72
C SER A 134 -11.95 3.33 4.32
N PRO A 135 -13.05 2.98 3.63
CA PRO A 135 -14.37 2.92 4.24
C PRO A 135 -14.38 2.03 5.49
N ASN A 136 -13.56 0.97 5.47
CA ASN A 136 -13.47 0.02 6.57
C ASN A 136 -12.64 0.53 7.76
N SER A 137 -11.91 1.64 7.59
CA SER A 137 -11.20 2.36 8.65
C SER A 137 -11.93 3.59 9.16
N ALA A 138 -13.23 3.72 8.82
CA ALA A 138 -14.02 4.83 9.31
C ALA A 138 -14.29 4.68 10.83
N PRO A 139 -14.34 5.79 11.60
CA PRO A 139 -14.50 5.71 13.06
C PRO A 139 -15.79 5.02 13.49
N VAL A 140 -15.77 4.04 14.39
CA VAL A 140 -16.98 3.38 14.91
C VAL A 140 -17.74 4.23 15.93
N TYR A 141 -17.13 5.30 16.41
CA TYR A 141 -17.75 6.29 17.29
C TYR A 141 -17.33 7.70 16.90
N LYS A 142 -18.08 8.70 17.38
CA LYS A 142 -17.71 10.11 17.25
C LYS A 142 -17.37 10.67 18.63
N PRO A 143 -16.22 11.34 18.79
CA PRO A 143 -15.90 12.05 20.02
C PRO A 143 -16.99 13.08 20.36
N SER A 144 -17.28 13.25 21.66
CA SER A 144 -18.24 14.25 22.12
C SER A 144 -17.76 15.66 21.76
N THR A 145 -18.64 16.48 21.19
CA THR A 145 -18.37 17.89 20.90
C THR A 145 -19.01 18.83 21.94
N GLY A 146 -19.46 18.30 23.09
CA GLY A 146 -20.15 19.09 24.12
C GLY A 146 -21.55 19.59 23.74
N ASN A 147 -22.09 19.17 22.59
CA ASN A 147 -23.44 19.51 22.17
C ASN A 147 -24.46 18.66 22.96
N PRO A 148 -25.46 19.26 23.65
CA PRO A 148 -26.47 18.53 24.42
C PRO A 148 -27.39 17.66 23.55
N ALA A 149 -27.47 17.89 22.23
CA ALA A 149 -28.23 17.08 21.30
C ALA A 149 -27.36 16.69 20.08
N PRO A 150 -26.39 15.77 20.25
CA PRO A 150 -25.52 15.37 19.16
C PRO A 150 -26.30 14.55 18.12
N ARG A 151 -26.07 14.83 16.84
CA ARG A 151 -26.62 14.01 15.75
C ARG A 151 -25.89 12.67 15.69
N THR A 152 -26.62 11.57 15.77
CA THR A 152 -26.09 10.23 15.50
C THR A 152 -25.70 10.13 14.02
N THR A 153 -24.41 9.95 13.77
CA THR A 153 -23.83 9.89 12.41
C THR A 153 -23.28 8.51 12.06
N VAL A 154 -23.01 7.68 13.06
CA VAL A 154 -22.64 6.28 12.88
C VAL A 154 -23.87 5.43 13.17
N ARG A 155 -24.36 4.71 12.17
CA ARG A 155 -25.51 3.81 12.34
C ARG A 155 -25.00 2.44 12.77
N PRO A 156 -25.77 1.67 13.55
CA PRO A 156 -25.38 0.30 13.92
C PRO A 156 -25.05 -0.60 12.72
N LEU A 157 -25.72 -0.38 11.58
CA LEU A 157 -25.48 -1.11 10.34
C LEU A 157 -24.13 -0.80 9.68
N ASP A 158 -23.50 0.34 10.01
CA ASP A 158 -22.19 0.71 9.45
C ASP A 158 -21.03 0.05 10.23
N VAL A 159 -21.30 -0.49 11.42
CA VAL A 159 -20.26 -1.03 12.33
C VAL A 159 -19.61 -2.30 11.80
N PRO A 160 -20.34 -3.29 11.24
CA PRO A 160 -19.72 -4.51 10.71
C PRO A 160 -18.72 -4.25 9.57
N ASP A 161 -18.93 -3.18 8.79
CA ASP A 161 -18.03 -2.80 7.70
C ASP A 161 -16.79 -2.03 8.19
N ARG A 162 -16.77 -1.55 9.45
CA ARG A 162 -15.67 -0.76 10.06
C ARG A 162 -14.79 -1.64 10.95
N TRP A 163 -14.09 -2.57 10.31
CA TRP A 163 -13.41 -3.67 10.98
C TRP A 163 -11.87 -3.55 11.01
N LEU A 164 -11.27 -2.52 10.39
CA LEU A 164 -9.82 -2.32 10.39
C LEU A 164 -9.43 -0.93 10.85
N ASP A 165 -8.24 -0.78 11.42
CA ASP A 165 -7.58 0.51 11.56
C ASP A 165 -6.48 0.64 10.50
N LEU A 166 -6.29 1.86 10.00
CA LEU A 166 -5.33 2.16 8.93
C LEU A 166 -4.50 3.39 9.32
N GLU A 167 -3.19 3.23 9.34
CA GLU A 167 -2.25 4.31 9.64
C GLU A 167 -1.10 4.30 8.61
N MET A 168 -0.72 5.49 8.14
CA MET A 168 0.49 5.68 7.35
C MET A 168 1.65 5.99 8.30
N PHE A 169 2.72 5.20 8.26
CA PHE A 169 3.93 5.50 9.04
C PHE A 169 4.79 6.51 8.29
N ASP A 170 4.90 7.72 8.83
CA ASP A 170 5.58 8.85 8.20
C ASP A 170 6.49 9.65 9.17
N LYS A 171 6.88 8.98 10.26
CA LYS A 171 7.79 9.47 11.30
C LYS A 171 9.19 8.93 11.05
N GLN A 172 10.19 9.44 11.78
CA GLN A 172 11.56 8.93 11.73
C GLN A 172 11.57 7.40 11.93
N PRO A 173 12.29 6.63 11.10
CA PRO A 173 13.34 7.07 10.16
C PRO A 173 12.85 7.51 8.76
N LEU A 174 11.54 7.46 8.48
CA LEU A 174 10.95 8.02 7.27
C LEU A 174 10.71 9.53 7.40
N VAL A 175 10.24 10.14 6.30
CA VAL A 175 9.86 11.55 6.22
C VAL A 175 8.41 11.68 5.79
N GLN A 176 7.77 12.78 6.18
CA GLN A 176 6.34 13.01 5.92
C GLN A 176 6.00 13.18 4.44
N GLN A 177 6.94 13.69 3.67
CA GLN A 177 6.77 14.04 2.27
C GLN A 177 7.34 12.96 1.37
N LEU A 178 6.73 12.77 0.19
CA LEU A 178 7.37 11.97 -0.85
C LEU A 178 8.70 12.61 -1.23
N SER A 179 9.69 11.75 -1.48
CA SER A 179 11.06 12.19 -1.74
C SER A 179 11.27 12.88 -3.08
N GLY A 180 10.31 12.76 -3.99
CA GLY A 180 10.43 13.22 -5.38
C GLY A 180 11.35 12.37 -6.25
N LEU A 181 11.86 11.24 -5.74
CA LEU A 181 12.62 10.28 -6.58
C LEU A 181 11.66 9.52 -7.50
N LEU A 182 12.17 9.17 -8.68
CA LEU A 182 11.49 8.38 -9.70
C LEU A 182 11.47 6.89 -9.31
N VAL A 183 10.79 6.49 -8.22
CA VAL A 183 10.89 5.12 -7.64
C VAL A 183 9.56 4.54 -7.23
#